data_AF-A0A975DJW8-F1
#
_entry.id   AF-A0A975DJW8-F1
#
_cell.length_a   1.000
_cell.length_b   1.000
_cell.length_c   1.000
_cell.angle_alpha   90.00
_cell.angle_beta   90.00
_cell.angle_gamma   90.00
#
_symmetry.space_group_name_H-M   'P 1'
#
loop_
_entity.id
_entity.type
_entity.pdbx_description
1 polymer ?
#
loop_
_entity_poly.entity_id
_entity_poly.type
_entity_poly.pdbx_seq_one_letter_code
_entity_poly.pdbx_strand_id
1 'polypeptide(L)'
;MPKLIVCRHCDHFSELPLLSCGQKAYCGFCKAPIQAPKTSSTQSVFAFALSALLLLISSLSYEFISFSMGGIKHSVTLLTAIPTLGEHDAKTLAVFLSLFVIVFPSIILATVLMMYSPIWNKVQLSFARRLTKLLTYAEPWNMSEIFLIAILVSLIKLMVLADIEFGPSFWAYSGFVACFIQMLNLIHLDDLWERISPYTSPEGVDKTQTASSQGIKCCPTCSQISKDAFCPRCHTLLYSRKPESLTKVSAWLATSIVLFFPANLLPIMNTQQLHESIPSTIFTGVLQLWDSGSYPIAIVIFIASIMIPVVKLVAIGMLLYQVNQLSHARSHQYTQIYRYIETHWKMVND
;
A
#
# COMPACT_ATOMS: atom_id res chain seq x y z
N MET A 1 -32.52 -3.94 -8.14
CA MET A 1 -32.84 -3.45 -6.77
C MET A 1 -31.67 -2.62 -6.26
N PRO A 2 -31.91 -1.53 -5.50
CA PRO A 2 -30.82 -0.75 -4.92
C PRO A 2 -29.99 -1.61 -3.97
N LYS A 3 -28.66 -1.47 -4.03
CA LYS A 3 -27.73 -2.24 -3.20
C LYS A 3 -27.77 -1.67 -1.78
N LEU A 4 -28.26 -2.45 -0.81
CA LEU A 4 -28.30 -2.05 0.59
C LEU A 4 -26.93 -2.27 1.22
N ILE A 5 -26.30 -1.22 1.73
CA ILE A 5 -24.96 -1.27 2.34
C ILE A 5 -25.02 -0.73 3.77
N VAL A 6 -24.03 -1.11 4.59
CA VAL A 6 -23.87 -0.57 5.95
C VAL A 6 -22.77 0.47 5.93
N CYS A 7 -23.07 1.67 6.46
CA CYS A 7 -22.08 2.73 6.56
C CYS A 7 -21.02 2.38 7.62
N ARG A 8 -19.74 2.34 7.22
CA ARG A 8 -18.63 2.03 8.13
C ARG A 8 -18.45 3.04 9.27
N HIS A 9 -18.99 4.26 9.16
CA HIS A 9 -18.81 5.32 10.16
C HIS A 9 -19.92 5.39 11.20
N CYS A 10 -21.19 5.17 10.82
CA CYS A 10 -22.33 5.31 11.72
C CYS A 10 -23.14 4.02 11.89
N ASP A 11 -22.73 2.93 11.26
CA ASP A 11 -23.36 1.61 11.32
C ASP A 11 -24.83 1.56 10.86
N HIS A 12 -25.34 2.63 10.24
CA HIS A 12 -26.67 2.66 9.65
C HIS A 12 -26.68 2.12 8.23
N PHE A 13 -27.83 1.55 7.86
CA PHE A 13 -28.12 1.16 6.50
C PHE A 13 -28.24 2.37 5.58
N SER A 14 -27.66 2.25 4.39
CA SER A 14 -27.81 3.23 3.31
C SER A 14 -28.12 2.46 2.03
N GLU A 15 -29.10 2.95 1.28
CA GLU A 15 -29.33 2.44 -0.07
C GLU A 15 -28.37 3.13 -1.02
N LEU A 16 -27.66 2.33 -1.82
CA LEU A 16 -26.82 2.85 -2.88
C LEU A 16 -27.68 3.05 -4.13
N PRO A 17 -27.92 4.30 -4.57
CA PRO A 17 -28.60 4.54 -5.84
C PRO A 17 -27.72 4.11 -7.01
N LEU A 18 -28.32 3.97 -8.20
CA LEU A 18 -27.54 3.82 -9.43
C LEU A 18 -26.78 5.12 -9.69
N LEU A 19 -25.45 5.06 -9.65
CA LEU A 19 -24.57 6.22 -9.81
C LEU A 19 -24.05 6.26 -11.25
N SER A 20 -24.07 7.44 -11.85
CA SER A 20 -23.41 7.73 -13.13
C SER A 20 -21.92 8.05 -12.94
N CYS A 21 -21.13 8.01 -14.01
CA CYS A 21 -19.70 8.34 -13.96
C CYS A 21 -19.45 9.70 -13.30
N GLY A 22 -18.57 9.72 -12.29
CA GLY A 22 -18.19 10.93 -11.55
C GLY A 22 -19.11 11.30 -10.38
N GLN A 23 -20.25 10.63 -10.20
CA GLN A 23 -21.12 10.85 -9.05
C GLN A 23 -20.58 10.14 -7.79
N LYS A 24 -20.76 10.78 -6.63
CA LYS A 24 -20.42 10.22 -5.31
C LYS A 24 -21.69 10.06 -4.50
N ALA A 25 -21.85 8.92 -3.83
CA ALA A 25 -22.91 8.73 -2.85
C ALA A 25 -22.45 9.18 -1.46
N TYR A 26 -23.41 9.62 -0.65
CA TYR A 26 -23.18 9.97 0.75
C TYR A 26 -24.19 9.23 1.62
N CYS A 27 -23.76 8.84 2.82
CA CYS A 27 -24.65 8.22 3.80
C CYS A 27 -25.77 9.20 4.19
N GLY A 28 -27.03 8.74 4.11
CA GLY A 28 -28.19 9.57 4.46
C GLY A 28 -28.22 10.02 5.93
N PHE A 29 -27.55 9.29 6.82
CA PHE A 29 -27.52 9.61 8.25
C PHE A 29 -26.33 10.49 8.62
N CYS A 30 -25.12 10.02 8.32
CA CYS A 30 -23.90 10.66 8.82
C CYS A 30 -23.15 11.49 7.78
N LYS A 31 -23.67 11.56 6.54
CA LYS A 31 -23.10 12.27 5.37
C LYS A 31 -21.67 11.88 5.01
N ALA A 32 -21.18 10.74 5.50
CA ALA A 32 -19.87 10.23 5.09
C ALA A 32 -19.91 9.78 3.61
N PRO A 33 -18.83 9.97 2.84
CA PRO A 33 -18.77 9.51 1.47
C PRO A 33 -18.86 7.99 1.45
N ILE A 34 -19.76 7.49 0.61
CA ILE A 34 -19.89 6.08 0.31
C ILE A 34 -19.27 5.88 -1.07
N GLN A 35 -18.32 4.95 -1.16
CA GLN A 35 -17.54 4.73 -2.36
C GLN A 35 -18.47 4.36 -3.53
N ALA A 36 -18.45 5.21 -4.56
CA ALA A 36 -19.16 4.97 -5.81
C ALA A 36 -18.38 3.91 -6.62
N PRO A 37 -19.07 2.96 -7.27
CA PRO A 37 -18.41 2.12 -8.26
C PRO A 37 -17.96 3.01 -9.41
N LYS A 38 -16.64 3.12 -9.60
CA LYS A 38 -16.07 3.62 -10.85
C LYS A 38 -16.07 2.46 -11.83
N THR A 39 -16.66 2.64 -13.01
CA THR A 39 -16.60 1.62 -14.06
C THR A 39 -15.16 1.50 -14.55
N SER A 40 -14.45 0.47 -14.08
CA SER A 40 -13.12 0.15 -14.58
C SER A 40 -13.22 -0.43 -16.00
N SER A 41 -12.50 0.16 -16.95
CA SER A 41 -12.40 -0.43 -18.29
C SER A 41 -11.55 -1.69 -18.21
N THR A 42 -12.19 -2.86 -18.34
CA THR A 42 -11.53 -4.18 -18.33
C THR A 42 -10.33 -4.22 -19.29
N GLN A 43 -10.50 -3.62 -20.47
CA GLN A 43 -9.48 -3.60 -21.52
C GLN A 43 -8.28 -2.74 -21.11
N SER A 44 -8.51 -1.58 -20.49
CA SER A 44 -7.45 -0.70 -20.03
C SER A 44 -6.63 -1.35 -18.92
N VAL A 45 -7.29 -2.00 -17.94
CA VAL A 45 -6.59 -2.71 -16.86
C VAL A 45 -5.71 -3.83 -17.44
N PHE A 46 -6.25 -4.63 -18.36
CA PHE A 46 -5.50 -5.71 -18.99
C PHE A 46 -4.32 -5.19 -19.83
N ALA A 47 -4.54 -4.11 -20.60
CA ALA A 47 -3.48 -3.49 -21.42
C ALA A 47 -2.33 -2.96 -20.55
N PHE A 48 -2.63 -2.20 -19.49
CA PHE A 48 -1.60 -1.70 -18.57
C PHE A 48 -0.87 -2.83 -17.84
N ALA A 49 -1.59 -3.88 -17.40
CA ALA A 49 -0.96 -5.05 -16.78
C ALA A 49 -0.03 -5.79 -17.74
N LEU A 50 -0.43 -5.95 -19.01
CA LEU A 50 0.40 -6.61 -20.02
C LEU A 50 1.62 -5.77 -20.38
N SER A 51 1.43 -4.46 -20.58
CA SER A 51 2.54 -3.52 -20.82
C SER A 51 3.51 -3.51 -19.65
N ALA A 52 3.03 -3.46 -18.40
CA ALA A 52 3.87 -3.51 -17.21
C ALA A 52 4.66 -4.82 -17.13
N LEU A 53 4.07 -5.98 -17.46
CA LEU A 53 4.77 -7.25 -17.49
C LEU A 53 5.89 -7.28 -18.54
N LEU A 54 5.61 -6.82 -19.75
CA LEU A 54 6.60 -6.75 -20.82
C LEU A 54 7.75 -5.79 -20.48
N LEU A 55 7.43 -4.63 -19.90
CA LEU A 55 8.41 -3.64 -19.46
C LEU A 55 9.26 -4.17 -18.29
N LEU A 56 8.66 -4.91 -17.36
CA LEU A 56 9.39 -5.58 -16.28
C LEU A 56 10.39 -6.58 -16.86
N ILE A 57 9.97 -7.47 -17.76
CA ILE A 57 10.85 -8.44 -18.42
C ILE A 57 11.96 -7.73 -19.21
N SER A 58 11.62 -6.66 -19.93
CA SER A 58 12.59 -5.84 -20.67
C SER A 58 13.64 -5.23 -19.73
N SER A 59 13.21 -4.68 -18.59
CA SER A 59 14.11 -4.07 -17.60
C SER A 59 15.11 -5.03 -16.96
N LEU A 60 14.84 -6.34 -17.00
CA LEU A 60 15.75 -7.36 -16.47
C LEU A 60 16.85 -7.75 -17.47
N SER A 61 16.67 -7.45 -18.77
CA SER A 61 17.53 -7.98 -19.84
C SER A 61 18.67 -7.05 -20.24
N TYR A 62 18.51 -5.73 -20.09
CA TYR A 62 19.50 -4.74 -20.52
C TYR A 62 20.28 -4.13 -19.35
N GLU A 63 21.31 -3.35 -19.67
CA GLU A 63 22.08 -2.57 -18.71
C GLU A 63 21.21 -1.51 -18.04
N PHE A 64 21.33 -1.41 -16.72
CA PHE A 64 20.63 -0.42 -15.92
C PHE A 64 21.44 0.87 -15.85
N ILE A 65 22.71 0.75 -15.47
CA ILE A 65 23.69 1.84 -15.39
C ILE A 65 25.00 1.37 -16.02
N SER A 66 25.65 2.24 -16.78
CA SER A 66 27.05 2.07 -17.16
C SER A 66 27.87 3.30 -16.75
N PHE A 67 29.09 3.06 -16.29
CA PHE A 67 30.04 4.12 -15.93
C PHE A 67 31.44 3.72 -16.41
N SER A 68 32.25 4.74 -16.73
CA SER A 68 33.61 4.55 -17.21
C SER A 68 34.61 4.99 -16.14
N MET A 69 35.42 4.06 -15.63
CA MET A 69 36.56 4.39 -14.76
C MET A 69 37.83 3.79 -15.37
N GLY A 70 38.83 4.62 -15.61
CA GLY A 70 40.11 4.17 -16.20
C GLY A 70 39.98 3.63 -17.64
N GLY A 71 38.95 4.04 -18.39
CA GLY A 71 38.71 3.60 -19.77
C GLY A 71 37.98 2.26 -19.92
N ILE A 72 37.70 1.58 -18.81
CA ILE A 72 36.89 0.35 -18.79
C ILE A 72 35.45 0.72 -18.46
N LYS A 73 34.52 0.39 -19.36
CA LYS A 73 33.08 0.51 -19.08
C LYS A 73 32.65 -0.63 -18.16
N HIS A 74 32.18 -0.29 -16.96
CA HIS A 74 31.49 -1.22 -16.08
C HIS A 74 29.99 -1.02 -16.24
N SER A 75 29.28 -2.09 -16.59
CA SER A 75 27.82 -2.09 -16.67
C SER A 75 27.20 -3.01 -15.63
N VAL A 76 26.10 -2.53 -15.04
CA VAL A 76 25.35 -3.26 -14.02
C VAL A 76 23.91 -3.46 -14.53
N THR A 77 23.44 -4.70 -14.54
CA THR A 77 22.03 -5.05 -14.81
C THR A 77 21.32 -5.33 -13.49
N LEU A 78 19.99 -5.27 -13.47
CA LEU A 78 19.21 -5.62 -12.28
C LEU A 78 19.44 -7.07 -11.85
N LEU A 79 19.64 -7.98 -12.82
CA LEU A 79 19.89 -9.40 -12.53
C LEU A 79 21.32 -9.65 -12.06
N THR A 80 22.33 -8.93 -12.56
CA THR A 80 23.72 -9.07 -12.09
C THR A 80 23.95 -8.37 -10.75
N ALA A 81 23.13 -7.39 -10.40
CA ALA A 81 23.15 -6.76 -9.07
C ALA A 81 22.84 -7.77 -7.95
N ILE A 82 21.94 -8.74 -8.17
CA ILE A 82 21.55 -9.71 -7.14
C ILE A 82 22.73 -10.61 -6.68
N PRO A 83 23.44 -11.33 -7.55
CA PRO A 83 24.56 -12.18 -7.14
C PRO A 83 25.75 -11.36 -6.62
N THR A 84 26.04 -10.19 -7.22
CA THR A 84 27.15 -9.32 -6.77
C THR A 84 26.92 -8.81 -5.34
N LEU A 85 25.69 -8.42 -4.99
CA LEU A 85 25.34 -8.07 -3.60
C LEU A 85 25.43 -9.29 -2.65
N GLY A 86 25.15 -10.49 -3.15
CA GLY A 86 25.20 -11.73 -2.36
C GLY A 86 26.61 -12.20 -1.99
N GLU A 87 27.62 -11.85 -2.80
CA GLU A 87 29.03 -12.19 -2.55
C GLU A 87 29.69 -11.25 -1.54
N HIS A 88 29.26 -9.99 -1.46
CA HIS A 88 29.81 -8.96 -0.56
C HIS A 88 29.14 -8.91 0.82
N ASP A 89 28.89 -10.07 1.43
CA ASP A 89 28.32 -10.21 2.79
C ASP A 89 26.88 -9.65 3.00
N ALA A 90 26.23 -9.18 1.93
CA ALA A 90 24.88 -8.58 1.95
C ALA A 90 23.80 -9.50 1.34
N LYS A 91 23.87 -10.81 1.61
CA LYS A 91 22.92 -11.83 1.11
C LYS A 91 21.45 -11.48 1.41
N THR A 92 21.19 -10.90 2.57
CA THR A 92 19.84 -10.49 2.98
C THR A 92 19.27 -9.41 2.07
N LEU A 93 20.10 -8.43 1.67
CA LEU A 93 19.69 -7.35 0.78
C LEU A 93 19.38 -7.88 -0.63
N ALA A 94 20.18 -8.82 -1.14
CA ALA A 94 19.93 -9.46 -2.43
C ALA A 94 18.58 -10.21 -2.45
N VAL A 95 18.25 -10.93 -1.36
CA VAL A 95 16.95 -11.61 -1.21
C VAL A 95 15.81 -10.59 -1.19
N PHE A 96 15.90 -9.53 -0.39
CA PHE A 96 14.86 -8.50 -0.35
C PHE A 96 14.67 -7.79 -1.68
N LEU A 97 15.75 -7.45 -2.37
CA LEU A 97 15.68 -6.84 -3.69
C LEU A 97 14.95 -7.76 -4.67
N SER A 98 15.35 -9.03 -4.77
CA SER A 98 14.68 -9.99 -5.66
C SER A 98 13.19 -10.17 -5.32
N LEU A 99 12.86 -10.25 -4.03
CA LEU A 99 11.49 -10.47 -3.57
C LEU A 99 10.58 -9.28 -3.88
N PHE A 100 11.00 -8.06 -3.52
CA PHE A 100 10.17 -6.86 -3.62
C PHE A 100 10.19 -6.18 -4.99
N VAL A 101 11.29 -6.30 -5.75
CA VAL A 101 11.44 -5.65 -7.07
C VAL A 101 10.98 -6.56 -8.20
N ILE A 102 11.05 -7.88 -8.04
CA ILE A 102 10.76 -8.85 -9.10
C ILE A 102 9.57 -9.75 -8.73
N VAL A 103 9.67 -10.49 -7.62
CA VAL A 103 8.71 -11.56 -7.32
C VAL A 103 7.31 -11.03 -7.01
N PHE A 104 7.17 -10.09 -6.07
CA PHE A 104 5.86 -9.53 -5.71
C PHE A 104 5.14 -8.83 -6.87
N PRO A 105 5.77 -7.90 -7.61
CA PRO A 105 5.11 -7.30 -8.77
C PRO A 105 4.75 -8.33 -9.84
N SER A 106 5.57 -9.36 -10.07
CA SER A 106 5.25 -10.44 -11.02
C SER A 106 4.02 -11.24 -10.57
N ILE A 107 3.89 -11.55 -9.28
CA ILE A 107 2.72 -12.24 -8.72
C ILE A 107 1.45 -11.38 -8.88
N ILE A 108 1.54 -10.08 -8.61
CA ILE A 108 0.43 -9.14 -8.76
C ILE A 108 0.01 -9.07 -10.23
N LEU A 109 0.96 -8.85 -11.14
CA LEU A 109 0.71 -8.78 -12.59
C LEU A 109 0.10 -10.07 -13.13
N ALA A 110 0.64 -11.23 -12.76
CA ALA A 110 0.11 -12.53 -13.17
C ALA A 110 -1.33 -12.74 -12.66
N THR A 111 -1.60 -12.34 -11.41
CA THR A 111 -2.94 -12.43 -10.82
C THR A 111 -3.92 -11.52 -11.56
N VAL A 112 -3.55 -10.26 -11.81
CA VAL A 112 -4.41 -9.30 -12.53
C VAL A 112 -4.65 -9.74 -13.98
N LEU A 113 -3.61 -10.15 -14.70
CA LEU A 113 -3.73 -10.65 -16.08
C LEU A 113 -4.66 -11.86 -16.15
N MET A 114 -4.55 -12.79 -15.20
CA MET A 114 -5.45 -13.93 -15.12
C MET A 114 -6.90 -13.51 -14.81
N MET A 115 -7.10 -12.55 -13.90
CA MET A 115 -8.42 -12.02 -13.51
C MET A 115 -9.15 -11.27 -14.61
N TYR A 116 -8.42 -10.50 -15.42
CA TYR A 116 -8.99 -9.69 -16.51
C TYR A 116 -8.93 -10.37 -17.88
N SER A 117 -8.36 -11.58 -17.95
CA SER A 117 -8.35 -12.42 -19.15
C SER A 117 -9.74 -12.99 -19.48
N PRO A 118 -10.08 -13.21 -20.76
CA PRO A 118 -11.32 -13.89 -21.16
C PRO A 118 -11.47 -15.31 -20.57
N ILE A 119 -10.37 -15.92 -20.14
CA ILE A 119 -10.34 -17.24 -19.50
C ILE A 119 -11.03 -17.20 -18.12
N TRP A 120 -11.13 -16.02 -17.49
CA TRP A 120 -11.67 -15.85 -16.13
C TRP A 120 -13.08 -16.42 -15.95
N ASN A 121 -13.92 -16.34 -16.98
CA ASN A 121 -15.29 -16.86 -16.94
C ASN A 121 -15.37 -18.38 -16.71
N LYS A 122 -14.25 -19.10 -16.89
CA LYS A 122 -14.15 -20.56 -16.69
C LYS A 122 -13.49 -20.95 -15.37
N VAL A 123 -12.99 -19.99 -14.60
CA VAL A 123 -12.24 -20.25 -13.36
C VAL A 123 -13.19 -20.66 -12.24
N GLN A 124 -12.80 -21.68 -11.47
CA GLN A 124 -13.59 -22.12 -10.31
C GLN A 124 -13.67 -21.02 -9.24
N LEU A 125 -14.86 -20.86 -8.65
CA LEU A 125 -15.17 -19.84 -7.61
C LEU A 125 -14.19 -19.87 -6.43
N SER A 126 -13.78 -21.05 -5.97
CA SER A 126 -12.82 -21.20 -4.86
C SER A 126 -11.45 -20.61 -5.19
N PHE A 127 -10.97 -20.83 -6.42
CA PHE A 127 -9.70 -20.30 -6.90
C PHE A 127 -9.78 -18.79 -7.12
N ALA A 128 -10.87 -18.31 -7.71
CA ALA A 128 -11.11 -16.87 -7.89
C ALA A 128 -11.10 -16.09 -6.57
N ARG A 129 -11.72 -16.65 -5.52
CA ARG A 129 -11.68 -16.09 -4.16
C ARG A 129 -10.26 -16.03 -3.59
N ARG A 130 -9.45 -17.09 -3.81
CA ARG A 130 -8.06 -17.14 -3.32
C ARG A 130 -7.19 -16.09 -4.02
N LEU A 131 -7.29 -15.98 -5.34
CA LEU A 131 -6.53 -14.99 -6.11
C LEU A 131 -6.87 -13.55 -5.70
N THR A 132 -8.14 -13.24 -5.52
CA THR A 132 -8.55 -11.88 -5.09
C THR A 132 -8.04 -11.57 -3.67
N LYS A 133 -8.04 -12.56 -2.77
CA LYS A 133 -7.43 -12.40 -1.44
C LYS A 133 -5.91 -12.25 -1.53
N LEU A 134 -5.24 -13.02 -2.39
CA LEU A 134 -3.80 -12.91 -2.62
C LEU A 134 -3.43 -11.50 -3.09
N LEU A 135 -4.19 -10.94 -4.05
CA LEU A 135 -4.01 -9.58 -4.53
C LEU A 135 -4.09 -8.56 -3.38
N THR A 136 -5.14 -8.63 -2.54
CA THR A 136 -5.28 -7.72 -1.38
C THR A 136 -4.17 -7.85 -0.34
N TYR A 137 -3.53 -9.02 -0.24
CA TYR A 137 -2.41 -9.22 0.67
C TYR A 137 -1.07 -8.84 0.07
N ALA A 138 -0.88 -8.99 -1.25
CA ALA A 138 0.38 -8.74 -1.94
C ALA A 138 0.59 -7.27 -2.30
N GLU A 139 -0.48 -6.53 -2.60
CA GLU A 139 -0.44 -5.11 -2.97
C GLU A 139 0.40 -4.25 -2.00
N PRO A 140 0.24 -4.33 -0.66
CA PRO A 140 1.03 -3.50 0.27
C PRO A 140 2.53 -3.84 0.35
N TRP A 141 2.96 -4.98 -0.19
CA TRP A 141 4.37 -5.40 -0.16
C TRP A 141 5.12 -4.99 -1.42
N ASN A 142 4.43 -4.46 -2.43
CA ASN A 142 5.07 -4.01 -3.64
C ASN A 142 5.86 -2.71 -3.37
N MET A 143 7.18 -2.78 -3.46
CA MET A 143 8.07 -1.62 -3.25
C MET A 143 8.77 -1.17 -4.55
N SER A 144 8.23 -1.51 -5.72
CA SER A 144 8.86 -1.18 -7.00
C SER A 144 9.04 0.33 -7.23
N GLU A 145 8.03 1.13 -6.87
CA GLU A 145 8.08 2.59 -6.95
C GLU A 145 9.15 3.18 -6.00
N ILE A 146 9.23 2.67 -4.77
CA ILE A 146 10.19 3.12 -3.76
C ILE A 146 11.61 2.79 -4.22
N PHE A 147 11.80 1.62 -4.84
CA PHE A 147 13.08 1.23 -5.41
C PHE A 147 13.54 2.16 -6.54
N LEU A 148 12.64 2.55 -7.46
CA LEU A 148 12.95 3.52 -8.52
C LEU A 148 13.43 4.86 -7.92
N ILE A 149 12.70 5.37 -6.92
CA ILE A 149 13.05 6.64 -6.23
C ILE A 149 14.41 6.49 -5.53
N ALA A 150 14.64 5.38 -4.83
CA ALA A 150 15.89 5.13 -4.10
C ALA A 150 17.10 5.09 -5.03
N ILE A 151 17.00 4.40 -6.18
CA ILE A 151 18.08 4.39 -7.16
C ILE A 151 18.28 5.77 -7.77
N LEU A 152 17.20 6.50 -8.10
CA LEU A 152 17.33 7.85 -8.65
C LEU A 152 18.10 8.78 -7.70
N VAL A 153 17.76 8.76 -6.41
CA VAL A 153 18.45 9.53 -5.36
C VAL A 153 19.91 9.11 -5.23
N SER A 154 20.21 7.82 -5.30
CA SER A 154 21.57 7.29 -5.28
C SER A 154 22.37 7.76 -6.50
N LEU A 155 21.78 7.67 -7.70
CA LEU A 155 22.42 8.04 -8.96
C LEU A 155 22.76 9.52 -9.04
N ILE A 156 21.87 10.40 -8.57
CA ILE A 156 22.13 11.84 -8.52
C ILE A 156 23.40 12.12 -7.71
N LYS A 157 23.65 11.39 -6.62
CA LYS A 157 24.90 11.54 -5.83
C LYS A 157 26.13 11.05 -6.59
N LEU A 158 25.99 9.94 -7.33
CA LEU A 158 27.10 9.36 -8.07
C LEU A 158 27.50 10.20 -9.30
N MET A 159 26.54 10.89 -9.93
CA MET A 159 26.80 11.79 -11.07
C MET A 159 27.69 12.99 -10.71
N VAL A 160 27.78 13.35 -9.43
CA VAL A 160 28.70 14.41 -8.96
C VAL A 160 30.16 13.92 -9.00
N LEU A 161 30.38 12.60 -9.00
CA LEU A 161 31.70 11.97 -8.86
C LEU A 161 32.19 11.33 -10.17
N ALA A 162 31.28 10.91 -11.05
CA ALA A 162 31.61 10.20 -12.29
C ALA A 162 30.58 10.46 -13.40
N ASP A 163 31.02 10.34 -14.66
CA ASP A 163 30.14 10.34 -15.83
C ASP A 163 29.35 9.03 -15.88
N ILE A 164 28.02 9.14 -15.77
CA ILE A 164 27.10 8.00 -15.70
C ILE A 164 26.12 8.07 -16.87
N GLU A 165 26.06 6.98 -17.65
CA GLU A 165 25.10 6.81 -18.73
C GLU A 165 23.94 5.91 -18.25
N PHE A 166 22.70 6.35 -18.50
CA PHE A 166 21.52 5.52 -18.22
C PHE A 166 21.33 4.49 -19.32
N GLY A 167 21.25 3.22 -18.94
CA GLY A 167 20.95 2.15 -19.88
C GLY A 167 19.45 2.02 -20.19
N PRO A 168 19.08 1.23 -21.22
CA PRO A 168 17.68 1.03 -21.60
C PRO A 168 16.79 0.46 -20.47
N SER A 169 17.37 -0.33 -19.56
CA SER A 169 16.61 -0.92 -18.44
C SER A 169 16.08 0.11 -17.47
N PHE A 170 16.78 1.25 -17.29
CA PHE A 170 16.29 2.32 -16.43
C PHE A 170 14.96 2.90 -16.94
N TRP A 171 14.88 3.16 -18.25
CA TRP A 171 13.67 3.66 -18.90
C TRP A 171 12.56 2.60 -18.93
N ALA A 172 12.90 1.34 -19.21
CA ALA A 172 11.96 0.23 -19.17
C ALA A 172 11.36 0.04 -17.76
N TYR A 173 12.20 0.11 -16.71
CA TYR A 173 11.75 0.02 -15.32
C TYR A 173 10.86 1.20 -14.91
N SER A 174 11.22 2.42 -15.34
CA SER A 174 10.42 3.62 -15.11
C SER A 174 9.04 3.51 -15.79
N GLY A 175 8.99 3.02 -17.03
CA GLY A 175 7.74 2.73 -17.73
C GLY A 175 6.92 1.64 -17.04
N PHE A 176 7.58 0.58 -16.54
CA PHE A 176 6.94 -0.46 -15.74
C PHE A 176 6.26 0.13 -14.51
N VAL A 177 6.95 0.94 -13.71
CA VAL A 177 6.37 1.59 -12.51
C VAL A 177 5.16 2.45 -12.88
N ALA A 178 5.25 3.25 -13.94
CA ALA A 178 4.14 4.09 -14.40
C ALA A 178 2.91 3.26 -14.83
N CYS A 179 3.11 2.23 -15.66
CA CYS A 179 2.03 1.33 -16.07
C CYS A 179 1.45 0.54 -14.89
N PHE A 180 2.28 0.14 -13.93
CA PHE A 180 1.88 -0.62 -12.75
C PHE A 180 1.02 0.22 -11.81
N ILE A 181 1.43 1.46 -11.51
CA ILE A 181 0.64 2.40 -10.71
C ILE A 181 -0.69 2.71 -11.41
N GLN A 182 -0.67 2.95 -12.72
CA GLN A 182 -1.90 3.20 -13.49
C GLN A 182 -2.85 1.99 -13.47
N MET A 183 -2.31 0.77 -13.54
CA MET A 183 -3.09 -0.46 -13.38
C MET A 183 -3.73 -0.53 -12.00
N LEU A 184 -2.98 -0.33 -10.91
CA LEU A 184 -3.52 -0.37 -9.55
C LEU A 184 -4.63 0.66 -9.34
N ASN A 185 -4.44 1.89 -9.84
CA ASN A 185 -5.45 2.97 -9.76
C ASN A 185 -6.76 2.66 -10.49
N LEU A 186 -6.73 1.77 -11.49
CA LEU A 186 -7.91 1.33 -12.22
C LEU A 186 -8.58 0.10 -11.61
N ILE A 187 -7.88 -0.64 -10.73
CA ILE A 187 -8.42 -1.82 -10.07
C ILE A 187 -9.28 -1.39 -8.88
N HIS A 188 -10.52 -1.89 -8.86
CA HIS A 188 -11.43 -1.71 -7.73
C HIS A 188 -11.87 -3.06 -7.21
N LEU A 189 -11.59 -3.32 -5.93
CA LEU A 189 -11.90 -4.59 -5.28
C LEU A 189 -13.39 -4.91 -5.32
N ASP A 190 -14.26 -3.91 -5.18
CA ASP A 190 -15.71 -4.12 -5.22
C ASP A 190 -16.19 -4.66 -6.58
N ASP A 191 -15.63 -4.14 -7.69
CA ASP A 191 -15.93 -4.61 -9.06
C ASP A 191 -15.45 -6.05 -9.26
N LEU A 192 -14.25 -6.37 -8.77
CA LEU A 192 -13.67 -7.72 -8.85
C LEU A 192 -14.55 -8.73 -8.13
N TRP A 193 -15.00 -8.39 -6.92
CA TRP A 193 -15.90 -9.25 -6.17
C TRP A 193 -17.26 -9.40 -6.86
N GLU A 194 -17.77 -8.35 -7.53
CA GLU A 194 -19.05 -8.39 -8.27
C GLU A 194 -19.01 -9.36 -9.44
N ARG A 195 -17.87 -9.48 -10.11
CA ARG A 195 -17.63 -10.47 -11.16
C ARG A 195 -17.57 -11.90 -10.65
N ILE A 196 -17.09 -12.12 -9.43
CA ILE A 196 -16.94 -13.46 -8.85
C ILE A 196 -18.27 -13.97 -8.32
N SER A 197 -18.96 -13.15 -7.54
CA SER A 197 -20.25 -13.49 -6.93
C SER A 197 -21.01 -12.19 -6.66
N PRO A 198 -22.26 -12.07 -7.13
CA PRO A 198 -23.03 -10.83 -7.01
C PRO A 198 -23.28 -10.51 -5.54
N TYR A 199 -23.38 -9.22 -5.23
CA TYR A 199 -23.73 -8.80 -3.88
C TYR A 199 -25.17 -9.20 -3.52
N THR A 200 -25.36 -9.81 -2.35
CA THR A 200 -26.70 -10.22 -1.88
C THR A 200 -27.14 -9.31 -0.73
N SER A 201 -28.28 -8.65 -0.85
CA SER A 201 -28.84 -7.88 0.27
C SER A 201 -29.71 -8.81 1.13
N PRO A 202 -29.56 -8.82 2.47
CA PRO A 202 -30.48 -9.53 3.35
C PRO A 202 -31.88 -8.89 3.28
N GLU A 203 -32.91 -9.73 3.24
CA GLU A 203 -34.31 -9.29 3.25
C GLU A 203 -34.80 -9.03 4.69
N GLY A 204 -35.85 -8.20 4.83
CA GLY A 204 -36.50 -7.95 6.11
C GLY A 204 -35.68 -7.16 7.14
N VAL A 205 -34.76 -6.30 6.67
CA VAL A 205 -33.95 -5.44 7.55
C VAL A 205 -34.69 -4.16 7.93
N ASP A 206 -34.70 -3.83 9.21
CA ASP A 206 -35.20 -2.53 9.69
C ASP A 206 -34.14 -1.45 9.47
N LYS A 207 -34.39 -0.52 8.55
CA LYS A 207 -33.43 0.54 8.20
C LYS A 207 -33.30 1.63 9.27
N THR A 208 -34.27 1.72 10.19
CA THR A 208 -34.26 2.74 11.25
C THR A 208 -33.25 2.43 12.35
N GLN A 209 -32.88 1.15 12.48
CA GLN A 209 -31.92 0.67 13.46
C GLN A 209 -30.53 0.46 12.86
N THR A 210 -29.53 0.44 13.73
CA THR A 210 -28.14 0.11 13.35
C THR A 210 -28.01 -1.34 12.89
N ALA A 211 -26.99 -1.63 12.08
CA ALA A 211 -26.71 -3.00 11.64
C ALA A 211 -26.32 -3.90 12.81
N SER A 212 -25.54 -3.39 13.75
CA SER A 212 -25.10 -4.12 14.94
C SER A 212 -26.26 -4.54 15.85
N SER A 213 -27.31 -3.73 15.99
CA SER A 213 -28.47 -4.10 16.83
C SER A 213 -29.28 -5.26 16.23
N GLN A 214 -29.19 -5.47 14.92
CA GLN A 214 -29.84 -6.57 14.20
C GLN A 214 -28.90 -7.77 13.96
N GLY A 215 -27.70 -7.75 14.54
CA GLY A 215 -26.69 -8.81 14.35
C GLY A 215 -26.11 -8.89 12.94
N ILE A 216 -26.31 -7.86 12.11
CA ILE A 216 -25.77 -7.78 10.75
C ILE A 216 -24.33 -7.27 10.81
N LYS A 217 -23.43 -7.99 10.13
CA LYS A 217 -22.00 -7.72 10.12
C LYS A 217 -21.55 -7.38 8.70
N CYS A 218 -20.61 -6.46 8.57
CA CYS A 218 -20.01 -6.11 7.28
C CYS A 218 -18.69 -6.86 7.08
N CYS A 219 -18.53 -7.52 5.93
CA CYS A 219 -17.30 -8.25 5.62
C CYS A 219 -16.12 -7.30 5.40
N PRO A 220 -14.98 -7.48 6.09
CA PRO A 220 -13.82 -6.61 5.92
C PRO A 220 -13.12 -6.79 4.56
N THR A 221 -13.32 -7.92 3.89
CA THR A 221 -12.62 -8.25 2.62
C THR A 221 -13.41 -7.83 1.38
N CYS A 222 -14.72 -8.05 1.34
CA CYS A 222 -15.55 -7.87 0.14
C CYS A 222 -16.78 -6.99 0.34
N SER A 223 -16.89 -6.33 1.51
CA SER A 223 -17.97 -5.42 1.90
C SER A 223 -19.39 -6.04 1.92
N GLN A 224 -19.53 -7.35 1.70
CA GLN A 224 -20.79 -8.10 1.81
C GLN A 224 -21.33 -8.05 3.24
N ILE A 225 -22.62 -7.76 3.40
CA ILE A 225 -23.28 -7.82 4.70
C ILE A 225 -23.96 -9.19 4.90
N SER A 226 -23.88 -9.74 6.10
CA SER A 226 -24.59 -10.97 6.49
C SER A 226 -24.79 -11.06 8.01
N LYS A 227 -25.77 -11.85 8.45
CA LYS A 227 -25.97 -12.25 9.86
C LYS A 227 -25.08 -13.44 10.24
N ASP A 228 -24.62 -14.21 9.25
CA ASP A 228 -23.87 -15.45 9.45
C ASP A 228 -22.53 -15.23 10.16
N ALA A 229 -21.92 -16.33 10.62
CA ALA A 229 -20.55 -16.34 11.10
C ALA A 229 -19.53 -16.18 9.97
N PHE A 230 -19.82 -16.70 8.77
CA PHE A 230 -18.95 -16.63 7.60
C PHE A 230 -19.61 -15.82 6.49
N CYS A 231 -18.79 -15.07 5.76
CA CYS A 231 -19.26 -14.32 4.61
C CYS A 231 -19.76 -15.26 3.50
N PRO A 232 -21.00 -15.13 2.99
CA PRO A 232 -21.51 -15.98 1.93
C PRO A 232 -20.77 -15.80 0.58
N ARG A 233 -20.11 -14.65 0.41
CA ARG A 233 -19.40 -14.28 -0.83
C ARG A 233 -17.95 -14.76 -0.86
N CYS A 234 -17.16 -14.39 0.15
CA CYS A 234 -15.72 -14.65 0.20
C CYS A 234 -15.30 -15.68 1.26
N HIS A 235 -16.23 -16.20 2.06
CA HIS A 235 -15.97 -17.13 3.19
C HIS A 235 -14.98 -16.62 4.25
N THR A 236 -14.76 -15.31 4.35
CA THR A 236 -14.03 -14.72 5.48
C THR A 236 -14.92 -14.73 6.73
N LEU A 237 -14.33 -14.99 7.90
CA LEU A 237 -15.01 -14.92 9.20
C LEU A 237 -15.52 -13.48 9.45
N LEU A 238 -16.78 -13.35 9.85
CA LEU A 238 -17.44 -12.08 10.14
C LEU A 238 -17.47 -11.83 11.64
N TYR A 239 -17.19 -10.58 12.03
CA TYR A 239 -17.30 -10.08 13.39
C TYR A 239 -18.02 -8.72 13.37
N SER A 240 -18.81 -8.41 14.40
CA SER A 240 -19.43 -7.07 14.53
C SER A 240 -18.37 -6.02 14.90
N ARG A 241 -17.49 -6.37 15.85
CA ARG A 241 -16.32 -5.58 16.22
C ARG A 241 -15.10 -6.49 16.28
N LYS A 242 -13.93 -6.03 15.81
CA LYS A 242 -12.68 -6.79 15.88
C LYS A 242 -12.42 -7.17 17.35
N PRO A 243 -12.24 -8.47 17.67
CA PRO A 243 -12.00 -8.88 19.04
C PRO A 243 -10.68 -8.30 19.56
N GLU A 244 -10.71 -7.76 20.78
CA GLU A 244 -9.56 -7.20 21.50
C GLU A 244 -8.83 -6.09 20.74
N SER A 245 -9.55 -5.32 19.91
CA SER A 245 -8.93 -4.28 19.08
C SER A 245 -8.15 -3.25 19.90
N LEU A 246 -8.67 -2.85 21.06
CA LEU A 246 -8.00 -1.86 21.93
C LEU A 246 -6.71 -2.42 22.55
N THR A 247 -6.75 -3.66 23.04
CA THR A 247 -5.58 -4.34 23.59
C THR A 247 -4.50 -4.53 22.52
N LYS A 248 -4.89 -4.95 21.31
CA LYS A 248 -3.95 -5.11 20.19
C LYS A 248 -3.32 -3.78 19.78
N VAL A 249 -4.13 -2.75 19.58
CA VAL A 249 -3.62 -1.44 19.14
C VAL A 249 -2.74 -0.80 20.22
N SER A 250 -3.07 -0.93 21.51
CA SER A 250 -2.21 -0.46 22.60
C SER A 250 -0.88 -1.24 22.68
N ALA A 251 -0.90 -2.56 22.51
CA ALA A 251 0.31 -3.37 22.44
C ALA A 251 1.20 -2.97 21.24
N TRP A 252 0.63 -2.84 20.05
CA TRP A 252 1.37 -2.38 18.86
C TRP A 252 1.93 -0.96 19.02
N LEU A 253 1.18 -0.05 19.65
CA LEU A 253 1.64 1.31 19.92
C LEU A 253 2.82 1.31 20.89
N ALA A 254 2.73 0.55 21.99
CA ALA A 254 3.81 0.41 22.96
C ALA A 254 5.08 -0.16 22.31
N THR A 255 4.95 -1.25 21.55
CA THR A 255 6.07 -1.83 20.78
C THR A 255 6.67 -0.82 19.81
N SER A 256 5.83 -0.07 19.09
CA SER A 256 6.31 0.93 18.14
C SER A 256 7.06 2.07 18.81
N ILE A 257 6.63 2.53 20.00
CA ILE A 257 7.34 3.55 20.78
C ILE A 257 8.70 3.02 21.22
N VAL A 258 8.74 1.80 21.77
CA VAL A 258 9.99 1.17 22.24
C VAL A 258 11.00 1.00 21.11
N LEU A 259 10.56 0.60 19.90
CA LEU A 259 11.43 0.42 18.74
C LEU A 259 11.77 1.73 18.01
N PHE A 260 10.97 2.78 18.16
CA PHE A 260 11.23 4.08 17.53
C PHE A 260 12.49 4.76 18.06
N PHE A 261 12.74 4.68 19.37
CA PHE A 261 13.94 5.25 19.99
C PHE A 261 15.25 4.62 19.47
N PRO A 262 15.47 3.30 19.55
CA PRO A 262 16.70 2.69 19.04
C PRO A 262 16.86 2.90 17.55
N ALA A 263 15.78 2.88 16.75
CA ALA A 263 15.87 3.11 15.31
C ALA A 263 16.39 4.52 14.93
N ASN A 264 16.12 5.53 15.76
CA ASN A 264 16.55 6.92 15.51
C ASN A 264 17.84 7.31 16.25
N LEU A 265 18.16 6.62 17.36
CA LEU A 265 19.32 6.94 18.20
C LEU A 265 20.54 6.06 17.89
N LEU A 266 20.35 4.84 17.39
CA LEU A 266 21.46 3.96 17.05
C LEU A 266 22.07 4.38 15.71
N PRO A 267 23.39 4.24 15.56
CA PRO A 267 24.06 4.53 14.30
C PRO A 267 23.65 3.54 13.22
N ILE A 268 23.25 4.09 12.07
CA ILE A 268 22.94 3.30 10.88
C ILE A 268 24.18 3.08 10.02
N MET A 269 25.10 4.05 10.00
CA MET A 269 26.30 3.99 9.19
C MET A 269 27.49 4.60 9.95
N ASN A 270 28.63 3.93 9.90
CA ASN A 270 29.91 4.47 10.39
C ASN A 270 30.72 4.98 9.21
N THR A 271 30.88 6.29 9.10
CA THR A 271 31.77 6.89 8.10
C THR A 271 33.19 6.92 8.62
N GLN A 272 34.13 6.31 7.89
CA GLN A 272 35.55 6.41 8.22
C GLN A 272 36.13 7.69 7.62
N GLN A 273 36.40 8.69 8.45
CA GLN A 273 37.21 9.85 8.07
C GLN A 273 38.56 9.75 8.77
N LEU A 274 39.60 9.47 7.99
CA LEU A 274 41.07 9.48 8.19
C LEU A 274 41.72 9.11 9.56
N HIS A 275 41.01 9.01 10.68
CA HIS A 275 41.44 8.42 11.96
C HIS A 275 40.30 8.22 12.99
N GLU A 276 39.07 8.68 12.75
CA GLU A 276 37.92 8.46 13.66
C GLU A 276 36.69 7.94 12.89
N SER A 277 36.05 6.89 13.42
CA SER A 277 34.75 6.42 12.93
C SER A 277 33.66 7.26 13.57
N ILE A 278 33.07 8.19 12.82
CA ILE A 278 31.93 8.97 13.32
C ILE A 278 30.65 8.15 13.05
N PRO A 279 29.97 7.65 14.10
CA PRO A 279 28.66 7.03 13.94
C PRO A 279 27.65 8.08 13.46
N SER A 280 26.95 7.79 12.36
CA SER A 280 25.87 8.64 11.84
C SER A 280 24.51 8.01 12.14
N THR A 281 23.70 8.76 12.89
CA THR A 281 22.25 8.50 13.06
C THR A 281 21.47 9.11 11.89
N ILE A 282 20.18 8.77 11.77
CA ILE A 282 19.29 9.36 10.76
C ILE A 282 19.33 10.88 10.83
N PHE A 283 19.27 11.45 12.04
CA PHE A 283 19.27 12.89 12.24
C PHE A 283 20.58 13.54 11.80
N THR A 284 21.73 12.98 12.22
CA THR A 284 23.03 13.51 11.77
C THR A 284 23.24 13.32 10.28
N GLY A 285 22.72 12.25 9.68
CA GLY A 285 22.76 12.03 8.23
C GLY A 285 21.96 13.06 7.45
N VAL A 286 20.79 13.47 7.96
CA VAL A 286 20.00 14.58 7.39
C VAL A 286 20.79 15.89 7.44
N LEU A 287 21.45 16.20 8.56
CA LEU A 287 22.28 17.41 8.69
C LEU A 287 23.47 17.40 7.72
N GLN A 288 24.18 16.28 7.60
CA GLN A 288 25.27 16.14 6.64
C GLN A 288 24.81 16.34 5.19
N LEU A 289 23.64 15.81 4.84
CA LEU A 289 23.05 16.01 3.50
C LEU A 289 22.58 17.44 3.27
N TRP A 290 22.18 18.13 4.33
CA TRP A 290 21.85 19.54 4.30
C TRP A 290 23.10 20.38 4.03
N ASP A 291 24.19 20.10 4.74
CA ASP A 291 25.47 20.81 4.61
C ASP A 291 26.13 20.55 3.25
N SER A 292 25.93 19.37 2.65
CA SER A 292 26.40 19.06 1.30
C SER A 292 25.59 19.71 0.17
N GLY A 293 24.59 20.54 0.51
CA GLY A 293 23.72 21.24 -0.45
C GLY A 293 22.60 20.39 -1.04
N SER A 294 22.47 19.13 -0.62
CA SER A 294 21.44 18.19 -1.11
C SER A 294 20.11 18.31 -0.35
N TYR A 295 19.62 19.56 -0.21
CA TYR A 295 18.43 19.90 0.57
C TYR A 295 17.17 19.05 0.25
N PRO A 296 16.83 18.76 -1.02
CA PRO A 296 15.63 17.98 -1.34
C PRO A 296 15.68 16.57 -0.74
N ILE A 297 16.85 15.92 -0.78
CA ILE A 297 17.04 14.56 -0.26
C ILE A 297 16.95 14.57 1.26
N ALA A 298 17.58 15.56 1.92
CA ALA A 298 17.54 15.72 3.37
C ALA A 298 16.10 15.89 3.89
N ILE A 299 15.30 16.72 3.22
CA ILE A 299 13.89 16.96 3.59
C ILE A 299 13.07 15.67 3.48
N VAL A 300 13.21 14.93 2.39
CA VAL A 300 12.45 13.67 2.17
C VAL A 300 12.77 12.65 3.27
N ILE A 301 14.06 12.46 3.59
CA ILE A 301 14.48 11.52 4.65
C ILE A 301 13.95 11.96 6.02
N PHE A 302 14.07 13.25 6.36
CA PHE A 302 13.57 13.77 7.64
C PHE A 302 12.06 13.58 7.81
N ILE A 303 11.29 13.92 6.78
CA ILE A 303 9.83 13.80 6.78
C ILE A 303 9.43 12.32 6.88
N ALA A 304 10.03 11.45 6.05
CA ALA A 304 9.66 10.04 5.98
C ALA A 304 10.05 9.25 7.23
N SER A 305 11.23 9.51 7.80
CA SER A 305 11.79 8.69 8.87
C SER A 305 11.51 9.21 10.28
N ILE A 306 11.28 10.51 10.46
CA ILE A 306 11.06 11.11 11.80
C ILE A 306 9.66 11.70 11.90
N MET A 307 9.34 12.68 11.04
CA MET A 307 8.10 13.46 11.21
C MET A 307 6.84 12.61 11.03
N ILE A 308 6.73 11.85 9.94
CA ILE A 308 5.55 11.02 9.66
C ILE A 308 5.30 9.96 10.76
N PRO A 309 6.29 9.16 11.19
CA PRO A 309 6.10 8.21 12.29
C PRO A 309 5.69 8.86 13.61
N VAL A 310 6.29 10.00 13.98
CA VAL A 310 5.92 10.73 15.21
C VAL A 310 4.47 11.17 15.16
N VAL A 311 4.02 11.76 14.05
CA VAL A 311 2.62 12.17 13.91
C VAL A 311 1.68 10.95 13.97
N LYS A 312 2.02 9.81 13.35
CA LYS A 312 1.23 8.56 13.48
C LYS A 312 1.13 8.09 14.93
N LEU A 313 2.25 8.05 15.65
CA LEU A 313 2.31 7.60 17.04
C LEU A 313 1.43 8.48 17.95
N VAL A 314 1.56 9.79 17.80
CA VAL A 314 0.77 10.77 18.57
C VAL A 314 -0.71 10.65 18.24
N ALA A 315 -1.08 10.57 16.95
CA ALA A 315 -2.47 10.47 16.53
C ALA A 315 -3.14 9.19 17.06
N ILE A 316 -2.48 8.04 16.96
CA ILE A 316 -3.00 6.76 17.47
C ILE A 316 -3.10 6.80 19.01
N GLY A 317 -2.09 7.36 19.69
CA GLY A 317 -2.10 7.51 21.15
C GLY A 317 -3.26 8.38 21.65
N MET A 318 -3.50 9.52 20.99
CA MET A 318 -4.64 10.39 21.29
C MET A 318 -5.98 9.68 21.09
N LEU A 319 -6.13 8.93 19.98
CA LEU A 319 -7.36 8.16 19.71
C LEU A 319 -7.60 7.09 20.78
N LEU A 320 -6.57 6.35 21.19
CA LEU A 320 -6.69 5.35 22.27
C LEU A 320 -7.07 5.97 23.60
N TYR A 321 -6.43 7.08 23.98
CA TYR A 321 -6.75 7.80 25.20
C TYR A 321 -8.22 8.25 25.21
N GLN A 322 -8.70 8.81 24.10
CA GLN A 322 -10.09 9.27 23.98
C GLN A 322 -11.10 8.12 24.05
N VAL A 323 -10.82 6.98 23.40
CA VAL A 323 -11.72 5.82 23.43
C VAL A 323 -11.83 5.20 24.83
N ASN A 324 -10.76 5.24 25.63
CA ASN A 324 -10.77 4.72 27.00
C ASN A 324 -11.44 5.65 28.03
N GLN A 325 -11.40 6.97 27.81
CA GLN A 325 -11.87 7.95 28.80
C GLN A 325 -13.38 8.20 28.80
N LEU A 326 -14.14 7.71 27.82
CA LEU A 326 -15.49 8.25 27.56
C LEU A 326 -16.61 7.21 27.49
N SER A 327 -17.55 7.39 28.43
CA SER A 327 -18.95 6.97 28.35
C SER A 327 -19.57 7.42 27.02
N HIS A 328 -20.39 6.54 26.42
CA HIS A 328 -21.00 6.57 25.08
C HIS A 328 -21.62 7.90 24.58
N ALA A 329 -21.78 8.92 25.43
CA ALA A 329 -22.56 10.13 25.18
C ALA A 329 -21.98 11.13 24.15
N ARG A 330 -20.70 11.06 23.75
CA ARG A 330 -20.08 11.99 22.76
C ARG A 330 -19.55 11.33 21.49
N SER A 331 -20.06 10.15 21.13
CA SER A 331 -19.64 9.35 19.96
C SER A 331 -19.55 10.15 18.63
N HIS A 332 -20.43 11.15 18.42
CA HIS A 332 -20.51 11.89 17.16
C HIS A 332 -19.30 12.80 16.83
N GLN A 333 -18.70 13.47 17.83
CA GLN A 333 -17.54 14.35 17.60
C GLN A 333 -16.26 13.54 17.28
N TYR A 334 -16.10 12.36 17.90
CA TYR A 334 -14.95 11.48 17.64
C TYR A 334 -14.95 10.87 16.25
N THR A 335 -16.14 10.56 15.72
CA THR A 335 -16.29 10.10 14.34
C THR A 335 -15.82 11.16 13.34
N GLN A 336 -15.87 12.46 13.66
CA GLN A 336 -15.34 13.52 12.78
C GLN A 336 -13.82 13.59 12.80
N ILE A 337 -13.18 13.49 13.97
CA ILE A 337 -11.71 13.45 14.09
C ILE A 337 -11.17 12.18 13.41
N TYR A 338 -11.78 11.03 13.67
CA TYR A 338 -11.43 9.78 12.99
C TYR A 338 -11.59 9.90 11.47
N ARG A 339 -12.66 10.52 10.96
CA ARG A 339 -12.82 10.80 9.53
C ARG A 339 -11.73 11.70 8.97
N TYR A 340 -11.35 12.75 9.69
CA TYR A 340 -10.27 13.64 9.25
C TYR A 340 -8.96 12.86 9.12
N ILE A 341 -8.63 12.04 10.13
CA ILE A 341 -7.44 11.18 10.12
C ILE A 341 -7.53 10.15 8.97
N GLU A 342 -8.64 9.42 8.84
CA GLU A 342 -8.79 8.39 7.80
C GLU A 342 -8.74 8.99 6.39
N THR A 343 -9.35 10.15 6.15
CA THR A 343 -9.33 10.79 4.82
C THR A 343 -7.99 11.41 4.46
N HIS A 344 -7.25 12.00 5.40
CA HIS A 344 -5.92 12.54 5.12
C HIS A 344 -4.82 11.47 5.04
N TRP A 345 -4.85 10.49 5.94
CA TRP A 345 -3.82 9.44 5.98
C TRP A 345 -3.93 8.44 4.84
N LYS A 346 -5.14 8.22 4.29
CA LYS A 346 -5.30 7.40 3.09
C LYS A 346 -4.64 8.04 1.85
N MET A 347 -4.56 9.38 1.79
CA MET A 347 -3.84 10.09 0.72
C MET A 347 -2.30 10.10 0.87
N VAL A 348 -1.76 9.62 2.00
CA VAL A 348 -0.30 9.51 2.21
C VAL A 348 0.19 8.08 1.90
N ASN A 349 -0.74 7.15 1.69
CA ASN A 349 -0.49 5.71 1.58
C ASN A 349 -1.06 5.11 0.29
N ASP A 350 -1.69 5.95 -0.55
CA ASP A 350 -2.07 5.76 -1.96
C ASP A 350 -1.25 6.78 -2.77
#